data_AF-A0A9X2LAS6-F1
#
_entry.id   AF-A0A9X2LAS6-F1
#
_cell.length_a   1.000
_cell.length_b   1.000
_cell.length_c   1.000
_cell.angle_alpha   90.00
_cell.angle_beta   90.00
_cell.angle_gamma   90.00
#
_symmetry.space_group_name_H-M   'P 1'
#
loop_
_entity.id
_entity.type
_entity.pdbx_description
1 polymer ?
#
loop_
_entity_poly.entity_id
_entity_poly.type
_entity_poly.pdbx_seq_one_letter_code
_entity_poly.pdbx_strand_id
1 'polypeptide(L)'
;MKHQVLSLTTALLCTACMGGGAPPIDTSELPPEEETRDWEDWGPEENAKGRISGNVLTESTLRQRLVGRTLSGCYANGEAFSEVLRDDGSVLDPNSGQVVAKYGFQSGELCFAYPEQRPACYTVTDFNGELLFYSSGGFRGVAASTCPIPRDAKGFETTAN
;
A
#
# COMPACT_ATOMS: atom_id res chain seq x y z
N MET A 1 27.13 15.18 -51.34
CA MET A 1 26.03 16.01 -50.78
C MET A 1 26.40 16.35 -49.34
N LYS A 2 26.27 17.63 -48.97
CA LYS A 2 26.90 18.26 -47.79
C LYS A 2 26.12 18.00 -46.50
N HIS A 3 26.87 17.80 -45.41
CA HIS A 3 26.44 17.67 -44.03
C HIS A 3 25.69 18.90 -43.50
N GLN A 4 24.69 18.71 -42.64
CA GLN A 4 24.44 19.56 -41.47
C GLN A 4 23.88 18.73 -40.30
N VAL A 5 24.66 18.66 -39.22
CA VAL A 5 24.27 18.17 -37.90
C VAL A 5 24.02 19.42 -37.06
N LEU A 6 22.78 19.66 -36.64
CA LEU A 6 22.46 20.73 -35.71
C LEU A 6 22.27 20.14 -34.31
N SER A 7 23.32 20.33 -33.52
CA SER A 7 23.37 20.09 -32.08
C SER A 7 22.61 21.22 -31.39
N LEU A 8 21.50 20.91 -30.70
CA LEU A 8 20.80 21.86 -29.84
C LEU A 8 21.20 21.59 -28.39
N THR A 9 22.05 22.47 -27.87
CA THR A 9 22.50 22.48 -26.48
C THR A 9 21.47 23.25 -25.66
N THR A 10 20.54 22.56 -24.98
CA THR A 10 19.61 23.20 -24.05
C THR A 10 20.27 23.32 -22.68
N ALA A 11 20.48 24.56 -22.25
CA ALA A 11 21.04 24.92 -20.96
C ALA A 11 20.10 24.52 -19.81
N LEU A 12 20.64 23.79 -18.84
CA LEU A 12 20.01 23.47 -17.56
C LEU A 12 20.15 24.69 -16.64
N LEU A 13 19.05 25.40 -16.36
CA LEU A 13 18.96 26.37 -15.27
C LEU A 13 18.49 25.64 -14.01
N CYS A 14 19.44 25.30 -13.13
CA CYS A 14 19.15 24.86 -11.76
C CYS A 14 18.71 26.06 -10.93
N THR A 15 17.41 26.30 -10.85
CA THR A 15 16.82 27.21 -9.86
C THR A 15 16.92 26.54 -8.49
N ALA A 16 17.79 27.08 -7.63
CA ALA A 16 17.92 26.66 -6.25
C ALA A 16 16.62 26.93 -5.49
N CYS A 17 15.90 25.87 -5.13
CA CYS A 17 14.87 25.93 -4.09
C CYS A 17 15.60 26.13 -2.76
N MET A 18 15.69 27.37 -2.28
CA MET A 18 16.03 27.66 -0.90
C MET A 18 14.91 27.09 -0.02
N GLY A 19 15.15 25.88 0.48
CA GLY A 19 14.33 25.25 1.50
C GLY A 19 14.35 26.10 2.76
N GLY A 20 13.29 26.89 2.96
CA GLY A 20 12.90 27.37 4.28
C GLY A 20 12.40 26.18 5.09
N GLY A 21 13.34 25.36 5.58
CA GLY A 21 13.04 24.34 6.58
C GLY A 21 12.56 25.02 7.85
N ALA A 22 11.47 24.51 8.43
CA ALA A 22 11.03 24.94 9.75
C ALA A 22 12.22 24.85 10.73
N PRO A 23 12.35 25.79 11.68
CA PRO A 23 13.40 25.69 12.70
C PRO A 23 13.30 24.33 13.39
N PRO A 24 14.43 23.65 13.63
CA PRO A 24 14.41 22.37 14.32
C PRO A 24 13.75 22.56 15.69
N ILE A 25 12.75 21.73 15.99
CA ILE A 25 12.14 21.70 17.32
C ILE A 25 13.22 21.19 18.26
N ASP A 26 13.53 21.98 19.28
CA ASP A 26 14.41 21.56 20.36
C ASP A 26 13.68 20.49 21.18
N THR A 27 14.00 19.23 20.89
CA THR A 27 13.41 18.06 21.56
C THR A 27 14.14 17.73 22.87
N SER A 28 15.16 18.50 23.26
CA SER A 28 15.90 18.26 24.50
C SER A 28 15.10 18.57 25.77
N GLU A 29 14.01 19.33 25.63
CA GLU A 29 13.04 19.62 26.70
C GLU A 29 11.81 18.70 26.68
N LEU A 30 11.63 17.88 25.63
CA LEU A 30 10.57 16.89 25.64
C LEU A 30 10.94 15.79 26.64
N PRO A 31 10.03 15.40 27.55
CA PRO A 31 10.25 14.21 28.34
C PRO A 31 10.52 13.05 27.36
N PRO A 32 11.46 12.12 27.68
CA PRO A 32 11.64 10.95 26.85
C PRO A 32 10.27 10.33 26.59
N GLU A 33 9.96 10.01 25.33
CA GLU A 33 8.81 9.16 25.02
C GLU A 33 9.06 7.83 25.73
N GLU A 34 8.58 7.72 26.96
CA GLU A 34 8.39 6.42 27.58
C GLU A 34 7.32 5.75 26.73
N GLU A 35 7.75 4.82 25.86
CA GLU A 35 6.86 3.80 25.31
C GLU A 35 6.27 3.06 26.51
N THR A 36 5.17 3.58 27.05
CA THR A 36 4.42 2.90 28.08
C THR A 36 3.94 1.61 27.44
N ARG A 37 4.38 0.47 27.96
CA ARG A 37 3.95 -0.87 27.51
C ARG A 37 2.53 -1.15 27.96
N ASP A 38 1.63 -0.16 27.86
CA ASP A 38 0.25 -0.23 28.32
C ASP A 38 -0.52 -1.35 27.61
N TRP A 39 -0.02 -1.78 26.44
CA TRP A 39 -0.51 -2.93 25.69
C TRP A 39 -0.29 -4.28 26.38
N GLU A 40 0.60 -4.39 27.37
CA GLU A 40 0.86 -5.64 28.10
C GLU A 40 -0.28 -6.00 29.08
N ASP A 41 -0.98 -4.99 29.60
CA ASP A 41 -2.09 -5.17 30.55
C ASP A 41 -3.46 -5.25 29.88
N TRP A 42 -3.53 -5.00 28.57
CA TRP A 42 -4.76 -5.19 27.81
C TRP A 42 -4.97 -6.70 27.65
N GLY A 43 -5.99 -7.23 28.32
CA GLY A 43 -6.27 -8.66 28.31
C GLY A 43 -6.30 -9.25 26.88
N PRO A 44 -6.11 -10.57 26.71
CA PRO A 44 -5.91 -11.21 25.41
C PRO A 44 -7.01 -10.93 24.37
N GLU A 45 -8.20 -10.50 24.79
CA GLU A 45 -9.30 -10.08 23.91
C GLU A 45 -9.15 -8.66 23.33
N GLU A 46 -8.64 -7.68 24.09
CA GLU A 46 -8.38 -6.33 23.56
C GLU A 46 -7.12 -6.30 22.69
N ASN A 47 -6.11 -7.09 23.06
CA ASN A 47 -4.95 -7.38 22.22
C ASN A 47 -5.31 -8.13 20.91
N ALA A 48 -6.53 -8.67 20.78
CA ALA A 48 -7.03 -9.31 19.56
C ALA A 48 -7.75 -8.36 18.60
N LYS A 49 -8.23 -7.19 19.05
CA LYS A 49 -8.95 -6.22 18.21
C LYS A 49 -8.06 -5.53 17.15
N GLY A 50 -6.74 -5.69 17.23
CA GLY A 50 -5.77 -5.23 16.22
C GLY A 50 -5.02 -6.35 15.48
N ARG A 51 -5.47 -7.61 15.54
CA ARG A 51 -4.75 -8.72 14.89
C ARG A 51 -5.15 -8.89 13.44
N ILE A 52 -4.21 -8.58 12.53
CA ILE A 52 -4.21 -9.07 11.16
C ILE A 52 -4.16 -10.61 11.16
N SER A 53 -4.90 -11.25 10.26
CA SER A 53 -4.79 -12.68 10.03
C SER A 53 -3.64 -12.97 9.07
N GLY A 54 -2.93 -14.08 9.29
CA GLY A 54 -1.90 -14.55 8.36
C GLY A 54 -0.51 -13.96 8.58
N ASN A 55 0.40 -14.27 7.66
CA ASN A 55 1.80 -13.84 7.70
C ASN A 55 1.97 -12.59 6.85
N VAL A 56 2.50 -11.50 7.42
CA VAL A 56 2.83 -10.28 6.65
C VAL A 56 3.83 -10.63 5.56
N LEU A 57 3.53 -10.20 4.33
CA LEU A 57 4.37 -10.46 3.17
C LEU A 57 5.40 -9.35 3.00
N THR A 58 6.64 -9.75 2.69
CA THR A 58 7.70 -8.80 2.33
C THR A 58 7.47 -8.24 0.93
N GLU A 59 8.08 -7.09 0.62
CA GLU A 59 8.07 -6.53 -0.75
C GLU A 59 8.56 -7.56 -1.78
N SER A 60 9.63 -8.29 -1.49
CA SER A 60 10.16 -9.30 -2.41
C SER A 60 9.15 -10.41 -2.71
N THR A 61 8.39 -10.85 -1.70
CA THR A 61 7.34 -11.86 -1.84
C THR A 61 6.15 -11.30 -2.61
N LEU A 62 5.75 -10.07 -2.34
CA LEU A 62 4.66 -9.39 -3.05
C LEU A 62 4.99 -9.21 -4.53
N ARG A 63 6.22 -8.78 -4.85
CA ARG A 63 6.67 -8.68 -6.25
C ARG A 63 6.57 -10.01 -6.98
N GLN A 64 7.08 -11.09 -6.39
CA GLN A 64 7.03 -12.43 -7.00
C GLN A 64 5.60 -12.95 -7.20
N ARG A 65 4.68 -12.62 -6.29
CA ARG A 65 3.31 -13.11 -6.33
C ARG A 65 2.39 -12.29 -7.23
N LEU A 66 2.58 -10.97 -7.29
CA LEU A 66 1.62 -10.06 -7.91
C LEU A 66 2.07 -9.54 -9.28
N VAL A 67 3.36 -9.26 -9.47
CA VAL A 67 3.83 -8.56 -10.67
C VAL A 67 3.72 -9.46 -11.90
N GLY A 68 3.15 -8.90 -12.97
CA GLY A 68 2.87 -9.60 -14.21
C GLY A 68 1.65 -10.53 -14.16
N ARG A 69 0.92 -10.57 -13.03
CA ARG A 69 -0.28 -11.39 -12.85
C ARG A 69 -1.52 -10.53 -12.68
N THR A 70 -2.68 -11.13 -12.92
CA THR A 70 -3.97 -10.54 -12.55
C THR A 70 -4.22 -10.80 -11.08
N LEU A 71 -4.30 -9.73 -10.29
CA LEU A 71 -4.81 -9.74 -8.93
C LEU A 71 -6.33 -9.54 -9.00
N SER A 72 -7.10 -10.50 -8.50
CA SER A 72 -8.55 -10.42 -8.42
C SER A 72 -9.01 -10.71 -7.00
N GLY A 73 -10.18 -10.20 -6.64
CA GLY A 73 -10.70 -10.35 -5.28
C GLY A 73 -11.99 -9.58 -5.05
N CYS A 74 -12.31 -9.34 -3.78
CA CYS A 74 -13.40 -8.43 -3.41
C CYS A 74 -13.03 -7.59 -2.19
N TYR A 75 -13.64 -6.41 -2.15
CA TYR A 75 -13.64 -5.52 -1.01
C TYR A 75 -14.57 -6.05 0.10
N ALA A 76 -14.44 -5.48 1.31
CA ALA A 76 -15.27 -5.84 2.46
C ALA A 76 -16.79 -5.65 2.24
N ASN A 77 -17.18 -4.79 1.30
CA ASN A 77 -18.59 -4.57 0.89
C ASN A 77 -19.10 -5.63 -0.12
N GLY A 78 -18.27 -6.60 -0.53
CA GLY A 78 -18.60 -7.64 -1.51
C GLY A 78 -18.39 -7.24 -2.97
N GLU A 79 -18.01 -5.99 -3.25
CA GLU A 79 -17.69 -5.55 -4.60
C GLU A 79 -16.41 -6.23 -5.09
N ALA A 80 -16.45 -6.81 -6.29
CA ALA A 80 -15.31 -7.48 -6.88
C ALA A 80 -14.34 -6.48 -7.53
N PHE A 81 -13.05 -6.80 -7.50
CA PHE A 81 -12.02 -6.07 -8.23
C PHE A 81 -11.14 -7.04 -9.02
N SER A 82 -10.52 -6.53 -10.08
CA SER A 82 -9.54 -7.29 -10.87
C SER A 82 -8.61 -6.34 -11.60
N GLU A 83 -7.30 -6.52 -11.42
CA GLU A 83 -6.27 -5.58 -11.88
C GLU A 83 -4.98 -6.31 -12.23
N VAL A 84 -4.17 -5.76 -13.13
CA VAL A 84 -2.85 -6.30 -13.48
C VAL A 84 -1.75 -5.36 -13.03
N LEU A 85 -0.88 -5.81 -12.12
CA LEU A 85 0.27 -5.04 -11.65
C LEU A 85 1.46 -5.29 -12.58
N ARG A 86 1.94 -4.26 -13.27
CA ARG A 86 3.06 -4.34 -14.22
C ARG A 86 4.39 -4.02 -13.55
N ASP A 87 5.49 -4.52 -14.10
CA ASP A 87 6.83 -4.32 -13.52
C ASP A 87 7.26 -2.84 -13.49
N ASP A 88 6.69 -2.02 -14.38
CA ASP A 88 6.93 -0.58 -14.46
C ASP A 88 6.15 0.27 -13.43
N GLY A 89 5.47 -0.38 -12.48
CA GLY A 89 4.64 0.27 -11.47
C GLY A 89 3.27 0.73 -11.97
N SER A 90 2.85 0.37 -13.19
CA SER A 90 1.48 0.63 -13.65
C SER A 90 0.50 -0.46 -13.21
N VAL A 91 -0.75 -0.05 -12.98
CA VAL A 91 -1.88 -0.94 -12.75
C VAL A 91 -2.80 -0.85 -13.96
N LEU A 92 -3.12 -1.98 -14.56
CA LEU A 92 -4.02 -2.05 -15.72
C LEU A 92 -5.36 -2.67 -15.37
N ASP A 93 -6.42 -2.17 -15.98
CA ASP A 93 -7.68 -2.91 -16.07
C ASP A 93 -7.48 -4.11 -17.03
N PRO A 94 -7.79 -5.35 -16.62
CA PRO A 94 -7.49 -6.55 -17.39
C PRO A 94 -8.37 -6.70 -18.64
N ASN A 95 -9.52 -6.03 -18.70
CA ASN A 95 -10.48 -6.15 -19.80
C ASN A 95 -10.15 -5.17 -20.94
N SER A 96 -9.78 -3.95 -20.59
CA SER A 96 -9.51 -2.84 -21.50
C SER A 96 -8.02 -2.66 -21.79
N GLY A 97 -7.14 -3.13 -20.91
CA GLY A 97 -5.69 -2.90 -20.97
C GLY A 97 -5.26 -1.47 -20.65
N GLN A 98 -6.19 -0.60 -20.24
CA GLN A 98 -5.88 0.79 -19.89
C GLN A 98 -5.18 0.88 -18.53
N VAL A 99 -4.28 1.86 -18.41
CA VAL A 99 -3.65 2.20 -17.12
C VAL A 99 -4.69 2.92 -16.25
N VAL A 100 -5.02 2.33 -15.11
CA VAL A 100 -6.02 2.86 -14.17
C VAL A 100 -5.39 3.44 -12.90
N ALA A 101 -4.18 3.02 -12.55
CA ALA A 101 -3.45 3.53 -11.40
C ALA A 101 -1.94 3.34 -11.53
N LYS A 102 -1.22 3.88 -10.55
CA LYS A 102 0.17 3.49 -10.24
C LYS A 102 0.21 2.74 -8.93
N TYR A 103 1.15 1.81 -8.79
CA TYR A 103 1.45 1.15 -7.52
C TYR A 103 2.95 1.23 -7.20
N GLY A 104 3.26 1.05 -5.93
CA GLY A 104 4.63 0.97 -5.42
C GLY A 104 4.67 0.31 -4.06
N PHE A 105 5.88 0.18 -3.51
CA PHE A 105 6.10 -0.34 -2.17
C PHE A 105 6.74 0.74 -1.30
N GLN A 106 6.21 0.95 -0.10
CA GLN A 106 6.73 1.92 0.85
C GLN A 106 6.64 1.34 2.26
N SER A 107 7.76 1.34 2.99
CA SER A 107 7.83 0.81 4.36
C SER A 107 7.27 -0.61 4.53
N GLY A 108 7.40 -1.46 3.50
CA GLY A 108 6.87 -2.83 3.50
C GLY A 108 5.40 -2.96 3.12
N GLU A 109 4.71 -1.86 2.82
CA GLU A 109 3.31 -1.85 2.39
C GLU A 109 3.17 -1.77 0.86
N LEU A 110 2.08 -2.30 0.33
CA LEU A 110 1.69 -2.12 -1.07
C LEU A 110 0.81 -0.88 -1.20
N CYS A 111 1.27 0.11 -1.94
CA CYS A 111 0.59 1.39 -2.11
C CYS A 111 0.03 1.56 -3.51
N PHE A 112 -1.18 2.11 -3.60
CA PHE A 112 -1.87 2.43 -4.84
C PHE A 112 -2.17 3.92 -4.92
N ALA A 113 -2.08 4.48 -6.12
CA ALA A 113 -2.45 5.85 -6.44
C ALA A 113 -3.33 5.87 -7.70
N TYR A 114 -4.65 5.87 -7.47
CA TYR A 114 -5.65 6.08 -8.53
C TYR A 114 -5.83 7.59 -8.77
N PRO A 115 -6.05 8.06 -10.02
CA PRO A 115 -6.12 9.49 -10.33
C PRO A 115 -7.16 10.28 -9.53
N GLU A 116 -8.30 9.65 -9.22
CA GLU A 116 -9.45 10.28 -8.57
C GLU A 116 -9.50 10.03 -7.05
N GLN A 117 -8.45 9.42 -6.48
CA GLN A 117 -8.44 9.02 -5.07
C GLN A 117 -7.14 9.44 -4.38
N ARG A 118 -7.22 9.65 -3.07
CA ARG A 118 -6.02 9.81 -2.25
C ARG A 118 -5.22 8.50 -2.29
N PRO A 119 -3.88 8.55 -2.43
CA PRO A 119 -3.06 7.34 -2.33
C PRO A 119 -3.32 6.59 -1.01
N ALA A 120 -3.33 5.27 -1.10
CA ALA A 120 -3.56 4.38 0.02
C ALA A 120 -2.51 3.26 0.04
N CYS A 121 -2.07 2.89 1.24
CA CYS A 121 -1.10 1.83 1.47
C CYS A 121 -1.72 0.73 2.32
N TYR A 122 -1.34 -0.51 2.01
CA TYR A 122 -1.90 -1.70 2.60
C TYR A 122 -0.81 -2.64 3.08
N THR A 123 -0.98 -3.11 4.31
CA THR A 123 -0.29 -4.30 4.78
C THR A 123 -0.95 -5.51 4.14
N VAL A 124 -0.17 -6.32 3.44
CA VAL A 124 -0.66 -7.53 2.76
C VAL A 124 -0.16 -8.76 3.49
N THR A 125 -1.06 -9.70 3.76
CA THR A 125 -0.75 -10.94 4.47
C THR A 125 -1.09 -12.16 3.61
N ASP A 126 -0.41 -13.27 3.86
CA ASP A 126 -0.82 -14.61 3.38
C ASP A 126 -1.55 -15.33 4.51
N PHE A 127 -2.81 -15.65 4.25
CA PHE A 127 -3.67 -16.44 5.11
C PHE A 127 -4.17 -17.67 4.35
N ASN A 128 -3.56 -18.82 4.61
CA ASN A 128 -3.91 -20.09 3.96
C ASN A 128 -3.83 -20.05 2.43
N GLY A 129 -2.88 -19.30 1.87
CA GLY A 129 -2.70 -19.13 0.42
C GLY A 129 -3.49 -17.95 -0.16
N GLU A 130 -4.33 -17.30 0.65
CA GLU A 130 -5.09 -16.12 0.27
C GLU A 130 -4.38 -14.84 0.68
N LEU A 131 -4.46 -13.81 -0.16
CA LEU A 131 -3.96 -12.49 0.15
C LEU A 131 -5.04 -11.68 0.84
N LEU A 132 -4.76 -11.21 2.06
CA LEU A 132 -5.62 -10.26 2.77
C LEU A 132 -4.94 -8.90 2.84
N PHE A 133 -5.72 -7.84 2.59
CA PHE A 133 -5.26 -6.46 2.54
C PHE A 133 -5.83 -5.70 3.74
N TYR A 134 -4.95 -5.02 4.47
CA TYR A 134 -5.30 -4.27 5.68
C TYR A 134 -4.90 -2.80 5.55
N SER A 135 -5.75 -1.88 6.02
CA SER A 135 -5.44 -0.44 6.02
C SER A 135 -4.26 -0.12 6.94
N SER A 136 -3.33 0.72 6.49
CA SER A 136 -2.23 1.24 7.31
C SER A 136 -2.75 1.88 8.61
N GLY A 137 -2.17 1.52 9.75
CA GLY A 137 -2.49 2.07 11.08
C GLY A 137 -3.80 1.64 11.75
N GLY A 138 -4.70 0.94 11.04
CA GLY A 138 -6.03 0.59 11.55
C GLY A 138 -6.33 -0.91 11.69
N PHE A 139 -5.44 -1.79 11.19
CA PHE A 139 -5.60 -3.25 11.15
C PHE A 139 -6.97 -3.74 10.62
N ARG A 140 -7.69 -2.88 9.90
CA ARG A 140 -8.99 -3.17 9.30
C ARG A 140 -8.79 -3.83 7.95
N GLY A 141 -9.40 -5.00 7.77
CA GLY A 141 -9.43 -5.72 6.51
C GLY A 141 -10.25 -4.95 5.48
N VAL A 142 -9.65 -4.66 4.33
CA VAL A 142 -10.28 -3.87 3.26
C VAL A 142 -10.62 -4.69 2.03
N ALA A 143 -9.81 -5.70 1.71
CA ALA A 143 -9.99 -6.57 0.56
C ALA A 143 -9.34 -7.94 0.78
N ALA A 144 -9.76 -8.95 0.01
CA ALA A 144 -9.11 -10.25 -0.08
C ALA A 144 -9.00 -10.71 -1.54
N SER A 145 -8.04 -11.59 -1.85
CA SER A 145 -7.91 -12.21 -3.19
C SER A 145 -8.97 -13.26 -3.52
N THR A 146 -9.87 -13.55 -2.57
CA THR A 146 -10.94 -14.54 -2.72
C THR A 146 -12.30 -13.96 -2.38
N CYS A 147 -13.32 -14.49 -3.05
CA CYS A 147 -14.72 -14.16 -2.82
C CYS A 147 -15.55 -15.42 -2.57
N PRO A 148 -16.33 -15.47 -1.48
CA PRO A 148 -16.42 -14.47 -0.42
C PRO A 148 -15.13 -14.41 0.41
N ILE A 149 -14.91 -13.28 1.11
CA ILE A 149 -13.81 -13.12 2.06
C ILE A 149 -13.91 -14.23 3.13
N PRO A 150 -12.80 -14.90 3.50
CA PRO A 150 -12.82 -15.96 4.50
C PRO A 150 -13.42 -15.49 5.83
N ARG A 151 -14.38 -16.25 6.38
CA ARG A 151 -15.12 -15.87 7.61
C ARG A 151 -14.24 -15.83 8.86
N ASP A 152 -13.11 -16.53 8.82
CA ASP A 152 -12.10 -16.61 9.87
C ASP A 152 -11.00 -15.55 9.73
N ALA A 153 -11.02 -14.75 8.65
CA ALA A 153 -10.13 -13.60 8.50
C ALA A 153 -10.53 -12.49 9.47
N LYS A 154 -9.69 -12.24 10.48
CA LYS A 154 -9.89 -11.15 11.45
C LYS A 154 -9.71 -9.80 10.77
N GLY A 155 -10.38 -8.78 11.31
CA GLY A 155 -10.36 -7.41 10.82
C GLY A 155 -11.35 -7.12 9.69
N PHE A 156 -12.05 -8.13 9.17
CA PHE A 156 -13.13 -7.95 8.20
C PHE A 156 -14.48 -7.98 8.92
N GLU A 157 -14.98 -6.79 9.30
CA GLU A 157 -16.35 -6.68 9.79
C GLU A 157 -17.30 -6.80 8.61
N THR A 158 -17.91 -7.97 8.43
CA THR A 158 -19.06 -8.09 7.52
C THR A 158 -20.21 -7.33 8.14
N THR A 159 -20.47 -6.11 7.68
CA THR A 159 -21.76 -5.45 7.92
C THR A 159 -22.81 -6.26 7.19
N ALA A 160 -23.48 -7.16 7.91
CA ALA A 160 -24.71 -7.77 7.44
C ALA A 160 -25.72 -6.63 7.27
N ASN A 161 -26.05 -6.30 6.01
CA ASN A 161 -27.22 -5.49 5.69
C ASN A 161 -28.47 -6.38 5.72
#